data_AF-A0A0S6UQ66-F1
#
_entry.id   AF-A0A0S6UQ66-F1
#
_cell.length_a   1.000
_cell.length_b   1.000
_cell.length_c   1.000
_cell.angle_alpha   90.00
_cell.angle_beta   90.00
_cell.angle_gamma   90.00
#
_symmetry.space_group_name_H-M   'P 1'
#
loop_
_entity.id
_entity.type
_entity.pdbx_description
1 polymer ?
#
loop_
_entity_poly.entity_id
_entity_poly.type
_entity_poly.pdbx_seq_one_letter_code
_entity_poly.pdbx_strand_id
1 'polypeptide(L)'
;MRTAATSFPERNAAEVADLVLAPETTAPEVGARRAWQRRQMYIGQVASYSLGGAVLLLYAYDGAVSMWVPTLFWLGGLLIIGTFTVLSEAGFGDRFQDHYLTVYQISAHMALQLVFLLAVPTVGVAFLAVLFLIFAFGSLRMTSSQAMLTWGLATCGLTVVFLGSELPIGLPVATRLQRTASMLCFVLVIGQCAFLGLFGATLRKILYTRSIELKAAYRRIEELAELDELTGSYNRRCIMRLLDAAIEKSRRASTPCAIALIDLDWFKRINDAYGHPIGDEVLRTFAITIFANIRPTDSFGRYGGEEFLLLLPDTSGDAALRMLERLRGIVADLDWGAFSPSMRVTISAGVVTLRDNDTADTFLARADSALYSAKAQGRNYIAAN
;
A
#
# COMPACT_ATOMS: atom_id res chain seq x y z
N MET A 1 -26.78 43.45 -15.45
CA MET A 1 -27.79 42.42 -15.10
C MET A 1 -27.04 41.10 -15.00
N ARG A 2 -26.67 40.59 -13.81
CA ARG A 2 -27.44 39.62 -12.98
C ARG A 2 -28.15 38.58 -13.86
N THR A 3 -28.07 37.26 -13.70
CA THR A 3 -27.54 36.31 -12.68
C THR A 3 -27.93 34.93 -13.22
N ALA A 4 -27.08 33.90 -13.04
CA ALA A 4 -27.53 32.55 -12.66
C ALA A 4 -26.29 31.69 -12.40
N ALA A 5 -25.85 31.69 -11.15
CA ALA A 5 -25.19 30.52 -10.58
C ALA A 5 -26.30 29.50 -10.27
N THR A 6 -26.06 28.22 -10.53
CA THR A 6 -26.62 27.10 -9.75
C THR A 6 -25.80 25.84 -10.04
N SER A 7 -25.02 25.46 -9.03
CA SER A 7 -24.74 24.09 -8.58
C SER A 7 -24.55 23.00 -9.64
N PHE A 8 -23.29 22.58 -9.86
CA PHE A 8 -22.87 21.17 -9.95
C PHE A 8 -21.36 21.17 -10.25
N PRO A 9 -20.51 20.96 -9.22
CA PRO A 9 -19.80 19.68 -9.15
C PRO A 9 -19.57 19.18 -7.71
N GLU A 10 -20.51 19.38 -6.78
CA GLU A 10 -20.38 18.83 -5.42
C GLU A 10 -20.68 17.32 -5.34
N ARG A 11 -21.40 16.74 -6.32
CA ARG A 11 -21.67 15.29 -6.33
C ARG A 11 -20.45 14.43 -6.65
N ASN A 12 -19.49 14.94 -7.44
CA ASN A 12 -18.32 14.14 -7.81
C ASN A 12 -17.23 14.14 -6.74
N ALA A 13 -17.16 15.16 -5.88
CA ALA A 13 -16.16 15.22 -4.82
C ALA A 13 -16.49 14.24 -3.68
N ALA A 14 -17.78 14.06 -3.34
CA ALA A 14 -18.21 13.05 -2.38
C ALA A 14 -18.04 11.62 -2.91
N GLU A 15 -18.36 11.38 -4.19
CA GLU A 15 -18.19 10.05 -4.82
C GLU A 15 -16.71 9.68 -5.02
N VAL A 16 -15.84 10.66 -5.29
CA VAL A 16 -14.38 10.47 -5.36
C VAL A 16 -13.77 10.39 -3.96
N ALA A 17 -14.31 11.08 -2.95
CA ALA A 17 -13.93 10.91 -1.55
C ALA A 17 -14.32 9.54 -1.02
N ASP A 18 -15.50 8.99 -1.35
CA ASP A 18 -15.91 7.63 -0.95
C ASP A 18 -15.06 6.53 -1.64
N LEU A 19 -14.53 6.79 -2.84
CA LEU A 19 -13.63 5.87 -3.54
C LEU A 19 -12.17 5.95 -3.04
N VAL A 20 -11.75 7.08 -2.47
CA VAL A 20 -10.37 7.35 -2.02
C VAL A 20 -10.22 7.19 -0.50
N LEU A 21 -11.29 7.41 0.26
CA LEU A 21 -11.43 7.22 1.71
C LEU A 21 -12.26 5.97 2.05
N ALA A 22 -12.06 4.87 1.33
CA ALA A 22 -12.36 3.55 1.89
C ALA A 22 -11.09 2.96 2.55
N PRO A 23 -10.57 3.50 3.68
CA PRO A 23 -9.79 2.66 4.56
C PRO A 23 -10.80 1.68 5.19
N GLU A 24 -10.50 0.40 5.03
CA GLU A 24 -11.37 -0.72 5.39
C GLU A 24 -12.50 -0.96 4.38
N THR A 25 -12.17 -1.69 3.31
CA THR A 25 -13.13 -2.71 2.87
C THR A 25 -13.50 -3.48 4.13
N THR A 26 -14.74 -3.36 4.56
CA THR A 26 -15.20 -3.93 5.83
C THR A 26 -14.77 -5.41 5.84
N ALA A 27 -14.33 -5.95 6.99
CA ALA A 27 -13.99 -7.37 7.13
C ALA A 27 -14.97 -8.32 6.38
N PRO A 28 -16.30 -8.07 6.35
CA PRO A 28 -17.23 -8.83 5.51
C PRO A 28 -17.02 -8.71 3.99
N GLU A 29 -16.67 -7.56 3.43
CA GLU A 29 -16.38 -7.39 1.99
C GLU A 29 -15.09 -8.10 1.57
N VAL A 30 -14.06 -8.05 2.43
CA VAL A 30 -12.81 -8.81 2.22
C VAL A 30 -13.08 -10.31 2.25
N GLY A 31 -13.89 -10.76 3.21
CA GLY A 31 -14.34 -12.15 3.32
C GLY A 31 -15.12 -12.61 2.09
N ALA A 32 -16.08 -11.81 1.62
CA ALA A 32 -16.89 -12.11 0.43
C ALA A 32 -16.03 -12.20 -0.84
N ARG A 33 -15.07 -11.30 -1.02
CA ARG A 33 -14.14 -11.32 -2.16
C ARG A 33 -13.23 -12.55 -2.13
N ARG A 34 -12.71 -12.92 -0.96
CA ARG A 34 -11.93 -14.16 -0.77
C ARG A 34 -12.77 -15.39 -1.08
N ALA A 35 -14.02 -15.45 -0.60
CA ALA A 35 -14.94 -16.55 -0.87
C ALA A 35 -15.24 -16.70 -2.38
N TRP A 36 -15.49 -15.59 -3.08
CA TRP A 36 -15.68 -15.60 -4.52
C TRP A 36 -14.45 -16.12 -5.28
N GLN A 37 -13.24 -15.68 -4.90
CA GLN A 37 -12.00 -16.16 -5.49
C GLN A 37 -11.74 -17.66 -5.23
N ARG A 38 -12.18 -18.20 -4.08
CA ARG A 38 -12.12 -19.65 -3.80
C ARG A 38 -13.05 -20.44 -4.70
N ARG A 39 -14.29 -19.97 -4.87
CA ARG A 39 -15.28 -20.63 -5.74
C ARG A 39 -14.81 -20.72 -7.19
N GLN A 40 -14.24 -19.64 -7.74
CA GLN A 40 -13.68 -19.66 -9.10
C GLN A 40 -12.55 -20.67 -9.25
N MET A 41 -11.71 -20.84 -8.21
CA MET A 41 -10.65 -21.84 -8.21
C MET A 41 -11.20 -23.27 -8.21
N TYR A 42 -12.17 -23.56 -7.34
CA TYR A 42 -12.79 -24.88 -7.27
C TYR A 42 -13.50 -25.24 -8.58
N ILE A 43 -14.17 -24.28 -9.24
CA ILE A 43 -14.75 -24.48 -10.58
C ILE A 43 -13.66 -24.87 -11.59
N GLY A 44 -12.51 -24.19 -11.59
CA GLY A 44 -11.39 -24.54 -12.46
C GLY A 44 -10.82 -25.94 -12.19
N GLN A 45 -10.73 -26.35 -10.92
CA GLN A 45 -10.31 -27.70 -10.55
C GLN A 45 -11.32 -28.76 -11.02
N VAL A 46 -12.62 -28.53 -10.84
CA VAL A 46 -13.69 -29.42 -11.34
C VAL A 46 -13.60 -29.58 -12.85
N ALA A 47 -13.42 -28.48 -13.59
CA ALA A 47 -13.23 -28.52 -15.03
C ALA A 47 -11.99 -29.35 -15.41
N SER A 48 -10.87 -29.18 -14.69
CA SER A 48 -9.65 -29.95 -14.92
C SER A 48 -9.83 -31.45 -14.69
N TYR A 49 -10.45 -31.86 -13.57
CA TYR A 49 -10.74 -33.28 -13.30
C TYR A 49 -11.73 -33.86 -14.32
N SER A 50 -12.67 -33.07 -14.83
CA SER A 50 -13.63 -33.50 -15.85
C SER A 50 -12.93 -33.74 -17.19
N LEU A 51 -11.99 -32.87 -17.58
CA LEU A 51 -11.17 -33.06 -18.77
C LEU A 51 -10.26 -34.29 -18.65
N GLY A 52 -9.60 -34.49 -17.50
CA GLY A 52 -8.80 -35.69 -17.23
C GLY A 52 -9.64 -36.97 -17.25
N GLY A 53 -10.82 -36.95 -16.62
CA GLY A 53 -11.76 -38.07 -16.65
C GLY A 53 -12.24 -38.41 -18.07
N ALA A 54 -12.49 -37.40 -18.92
CA ALA A 54 -12.85 -37.61 -20.32
C ALA A 54 -11.74 -38.30 -21.12
N VAL A 55 -10.47 -37.94 -20.88
CA VAL A 55 -9.33 -38.65 -21.49
C VAL A 55 -9.24 -40.10 -21.00
N LEU A 56 -9.42 -40.33 -19.68
CA LEU A 56 -9.42 -41.67 -19.12
C LEU A 56 -10.57 -42.54 -19.66
N LEU A 57 -11.74 -41.95 -19.95
CA LEU A 57 -12.86 -42.65 -20.60
C LEU A 57 -12.48 -43.17 -21.99
N LEU A 58 -11.66 -42.45 -22.75
CA LEU A 58 -11.17 -42.93 -24.05
C LEU A 58 -10.27 -44.17 -23.90
N TYR A 59 -9.40 -44.18 -22.87
CA TYR A 59 -8.60 -45.37 -22.56
C TYR A 59 -9.47 -46.54 -22.08
N ALA A 60 -10.51 -46.26 -21.29
CA ALA A 60 -11.43 -47.31 -20.82
C ALA A 60 -12.25 -47.91 -21.96
N TYR A 61 -12.73 -47.07 -22.88
CA TYR A 61 -13.47 -47.51 -24.06
C TYR A 61 -12.63 -48.39 -24.99
N ASP A 62 -11.35 -48.08 -25.14
CA ASP A 62 -10.40 -48.91 -25.92
C ASP A 62 -9.99 -50.20 -25.18
N GLY A 63 -10.34 -50.36 -23.91
CA GLY A 63 -9.99 -51.51 -23.07
C GLY A 63 -8.60 -51.44 -22.43
N ALA A 64 -7.91 -50.30 -22.50
CA ALA A 64 -6.60 -50.11 -21.87
C ALA A 64 -6.68 -50.05 -20.33
N VAL A 65 -7.84 -49.65 -19.79
CA VAL A 65 -8.15 -49.62 -18.35
C VAL A 65 -9.61 -50.02 -18.10
N SER A 66 -9.94 -50.36 -16.85
CA SER A 66 -11.33 -50.64 -16.45
C SER A 66 -12.23 -49.40 -16.53
N MET A 67 -13.50 -49.59 -16.87
CA MET A 67 -14.53 -48.53 -16.93
C MET A 67 -14.77 -47.83 -15.57
N TRP A 68 -14.33 -48.45 -14.47
CA TRP A 68 -14.39 -47.83 -13.14
C TRP A 68 -13.31 -46.77 -12.92
N VAL A 69 -12.17 -46.84 -13.62
CA VAL A 69 -11.01 -45.94 -13.38
C VAL A 69 -11.36 -44.47 -13.62
N PRO A 70 -11.98 -44.07 -14.75
CA PRO A 70 -12.34 -42.67 -15.00
C PRO A 70 -13.34 -42.13 -13.98
N THR A 71 -14.32 -42.97 -13.59
CA THR A 71 -15.35 -42.63 -12.61
C THR A 71 -14.74 -42.41 -11.22
N LEU A 72 -13.88 -43.33 -10.77
CA LEU A 72 -13.18 -43.21 -9.48
C LEU A 72 -12.23 -42.00 -9.46
N PHE A 73 -11.55 -41.72 -10.57
CA PHE A 73 -10.67 -40.56 -10.70
C PHE A 73 -11.45 -39.25 -10.54
N TRP A 74 -12.57 -39.13 -11.26
CA TRP A 74 -13.41 -37.95 -11.21
C TRP A 74 -14.07 -37.76 -9.83
N LEU A 75 -14.65 -38.83 -9.26
CA LEU A 75 -15.25 -38.79 -7.92
C LEU A 75 -14.22 -38.50 -6.83
N GLY A 76 -13.02 -39.07 -6.93
CA GLY A 76 -11.93 -38.78 -5.99
C GLY A 76 -11.50 -37.31 -6.03
N GLY A 77 -11.38 -36.74 -7.24
CA GLY A 77 -11.12 -35.31 -7.41
C GLY A 77 -12.22 -34.44 -6.82
N LEU A 78 -13.48 -34.75 -7.13
CA LEU A 78 -14.64 -34.03 -6.58
C LEU A 78 -14.76 -34.14 -5.07
N LEU A 79 -14.44 -35.30 -4.48
CA LEU A 79 -14.46 -35.49 -3.04
C LEU A 79 -13.45 -34.57 -2.35
N ILE A 80 -12.23 -34.46 -2.89
CA ILE A 80 -11.22 -33.54 -2.37
C ILE A 80 -11.71 -32.10 -2.50
N ILE A 81 -12.15 -31.68 -3.69
CA ILE A 81 -12.64 -30.31 -3.95
C ILE A 81 -13.82 -29.97 -3.04
N GLY A 82 -14.79 -30.88 -2.90
CA GLY A 82 -15.97 -30.72 -2.04
C GLY A 82 -15.58 -30.61 -0.57
N THR A 83 -14.64 -31.43 -0.11
CA THR A 83 -14.13 -31.36 1.27
C THR A 83 -13.51 -29.98 1.55
N PHE A 84 -12.65 -29.48 0.67
CA PHE A 84 -12.05 -28.16 0.84
C PHE A 84 -13.02 -27.00 0.62
N THR A 85 -14.08 -27.20 -0.17
CA THR A 85 -15.18 -26.24 -0.28
C THR A 85 -15.93 -26.12 1.03
N VAL A 86 -16.31 -27.25 1.64
CA VAL A 86 -17.00 -27.28 2.95
C VAL A 86 -16.11 -26.69 4.05
N LEU A 87 -14.84 -27.10 4.13
CA LEU A 87 -13.90 -26.53 5.11
C LEU A 87 -13.73 -25.01 4.93
N SER A 88 -13.73 -24.55 3.67
CA SER A 88 -13.63 -23.15 3.34
C SER A 88 -14.88 -22.35 3.70
N GLU A 89 -16.09 -22.90 3.55
CA GLU A 89 -17.34 -22.24 3.91
C GLU A 89 -17.58 -22.25 5.43
N ALA A 90 -17.06 -23.27 6.12
CA ALA A 90 -17.07 -23.35 7.58
C ALA A 90 -16.03 -22.43 8.27
N GLY A 91 -15.27 -21.62 7.52
CA GLY A 91 -14.25 -20.71 8.07
C GLY A 91 -13.04 -21.42 8.70
N PHE A 92 -12.83 -22.72 8.43
CA PHE A 92 -11.74 -23.48 9.03
C PHE A 92 -10.37 -22.93 8.61
N GLY A 93 -10.26 -22.46 7.36
CA GLY A 93 -9.03 -21.86 6.82
C GLY A 93 -8.60 -20.58 7.53
N ASP A 94 -9.54 -19.83 8.12
CA ASP A 94 -9.24 -18.56 8.79
C ASP A 94 -8.44 -18.76 10.11
N ARG A 95 -8.31 -20.01 10.58
CA ARG A 95 -7.45 -20.38 11.72
C ARG A 95 -5.97 -20.45 11.37
N PHE A 96 -5.62 -20.44 10.08
CA PHE A 96 -4.26 -20.61 9.59
C PHE A 96 -3.80 -19.36 8.84
N GLN A 97 -2.48 -19.10 8.81
CA GLN A 97 -1.94 -18.01 7.98
C GLN A 97 -2.25 -18.20 6.49
N ASP A 98 -2.22 -19.45 6.01
CA ASP A 98 -2.69 -19.83 4.69
C ASP A 98 -4.20 -20.13 4.72
N HIS A 99 -4.99 -19.08 4.50
CA HIS A 99 -6.45 -19.12 4.51
C HIS A 99 -7.04 -20.04 3.42
N TYR A 100 -6.25 -20.42 2.43
CA TYR A 100 -6.66 -21.28 1.33
C TYR A 100 -6.31 -22.75 1.57
N LEU A 101 -5.59 -23.07 2.65
CA LEU A 101 -5.11 -24.43 2.95
C LEU A 101 -4.36 -25.01 1.75
N THR A 102 -3.59 -24.17 1.04
CA THR A 102 -3.01 -24.45 -0.27
C THR A 102 -2.12 -25.70 -0.24
N VAL A 103 -1.28 -25.83 0.79
CA VAL A 103 -0.43 -27.01 0.99
C VAL A 103 -1.26 -28.28 1.17
N TYR A 104 -2.30 -28.24 2.02
CA TYR A 104 -3.17 -29.39 2.26
C TYR A 104 -3.92 -29.82 1.00
N GLN A 105 -4.41 -28.86 0.21
CA GLN A 105 -5.08 -29.13 -1.07
C GLN A 105 -4.14 -29.81 -2.07
N ILE A 106 -2.93 -29.25 -2.24
CA ILE A 106 -1.91 -29.78 -3.14
C ILE A 106 -1.49 -31.17 -2.72
N SER A 107 -1.23 -31.39 -1.43
CA SER A 107 -0.88 -32.70 -0.88
C SER A 107 -1.99 -33.73 -1.10
N ALA A 108 -3.25 -33.36 -0.91
CA ALA A 108 -4.39 -34.26 -1.14
C ALA A 108 -4.52 -34.63 -2.63
N HIS A 109 -4.46 -33.66 -3.53
CA HIS A 109 -4.51 -33.92 -4.97
C HIS A 109 -3.31 -34.72 -5.46
N MET A 110 -2.11 -34.44 -4.94
CA MET A 110 -0.90 -35.18 -5.25
C MET A 110 -0.98 -36.62 -4.75
N ALA A 111 -1.45 -36.84 -3.52
CA ALA A 111 -1.67 -38.18 -2.98
C ALA A 111 -2.66 -38.98 -3.85
N LEU A 112 -3.75 -38.35 -4.31
CA LEU A 112 -4.68 -38.98 -5.25
C LEU A 112 -3.97 -39.41 -6.54
N GLN A 113 -3.13 -38.56 -7.13
CA GLN A 113 -2.38 -38.92 -8.34
C GLN A 113 -1.39 -40.08 -8.10
N LEU A 114 -0.72 -40.10 -6.95
CA LEU A 114 0.19 -41.19 -6.60
C LEU A 114 -0.56 -42.51 -6.37
N VAL A 115 -1.75 -42.47 -5.75
CA VAL A 115 -2.60 -43.66 -5.59
C VAL A 115 -3.03 -44.22 -6.95
N PHE A 116 -3.47 -43.37 -7.87
CA PHE A 116 -3.84 -43.80 -9.23
C PHE A 116 -2.64 -44.30 -10.04
N LEU A 117 -1.48 -43.68 -9.89
CA LEU A 117 -0.23 -44.12 -10.50
C LEU A 117 0.16 -45.54 -10.07
N LEU A 118 -0.01 -45.85 -8.77
CA LEU A 118 0.24 -47.19 -8.23
C LEU A 118 -0.85 -48.20 -8.63
N ALA A 119 -2.11 -47.79 -8.64
CA ALA A 119 -3.24 -48.68 -8.92
C ALA A 119 -3.40 -49.02 -10.41
N VAL A 120 -3.07 -48.08 -11.31
CA VAL A 120 -3.27 -48.21 -12.75
C VAL A 120 -2.01 -47.75 -13.51
N PRO A 121 -0.89 -48.48 -13.38
CA PRO A 121 0.39 -48.06 -13.94
C PRO A 121 0.38 -48.02 -15.48
N THR A 122 -0.55 -48.73 -16.14
CA THR A 122 -0.67 -48.80 -17.61
C THR A 122 -0.91 -47.43 -18.28
N VAL A 123 -1.55 -46.50 -17.58
CA VAL A 123 -1.77 -45.10 -18.00
C VAL A 123 -0.99 -44.12 -17.11
N GLY A 124 0.07 -44.58 -16.43
CA GLY A 124 0.75 -43.84 -15.38
C GLY A 124 1.26 -42.45 -15.81
N VAL A 125 1.65 -42.28 -17.07
CA VAL A 125 2.08 -40.98 -17.61
C VAL A 125 0.97 -39.92 -17.52
N ALA A 126 -0.30 -40.30 -17.63
CA ALA A 126 -1.42 -39.36 -17.50
C ALA A 126 -1.50 -38.77 -16.08
N PHE A 127 -1.29 -39.57 -15.04
CA PHE A 127 -1.30 -39.11 -13.65
C PHE A 127 -0.07 -38.27 -13.31
N LEU A 128 1.09 -38.63 -13.86
CA LEU A 128 2.30 -37.80 -13.77
C LEU A 128 2.10 -36.43 -14.43
N ALA A 129 1.41 -36.38 -15.58
CA ALA A 129 1.11 -35.14 -16.28
C ALA A 129 0.22 -34.20 -15.43
N VAL A 130 -0.71 -34.74 -14.65
CA VAL A 130 -1.58 -33.96 -13.74
C VAL A 130 -0.78 -33.33 -12.59
N LEU A 131 0.35 -33.91 -12.17
CA LEU A 131 1.22 -33.29 -11.14
C LEU A 131 1.70 -31.90 -11.58
N PHE A 132 2.01 -31.70 -12.86
CA PHE A 132 2.38 -30.37 -13.38
C PHE A 132 1.26 -29.35 -13.20
N LEU A 133 0.00 -29.76 -13.39
CA LEU A 133 -1.16 -28.88 -13.17
C LEU A 133 -1.30 -28.52 -11.69
N ILE A 134 -1.15 -29.50 -10.79
CA ILE A 134 -1.26 -29.28 -9.35
C ILE A 134 -0.22 -28.24 -8.91
N PHE A 135 1.03 -28.37 -9.36
CA PHE A 135 2.08 -27.40 -9.06
C PHE A 135 1.88 -26.06 -9.76
N ALA A 136 1.38 -26.04 -11.00
CA ALA A 136 1.07 -24.80 -11.70
C ALA A 136 0.01 -24.00 -10.91
N PHE A 137 -1.09 -24.64 -10.48
CA PHE A 137 -2.12 -24.04 -9.63
C PHE A 137 -1.58 -23.58 -8.28
N GLY A 138 -0.74 -24.40 -7.64
CA GLY A 138 -0.07 -24.02 -6.39
C GLY A 138 0.83 -22.80 -6.53
N SER A 139 1.59 -22.71 -7.62
CA SER A 139 2.58 -21.63 -7.82
C SER A 139 1.98 -20.22 -7.82
N LEU A 140 0.69 -20.08 -8.12
CA LEU A 140 0.00 -18.79 -8.07
C LEU A 140 -0.22 -18.25 -6.65
N ARG A 141 -0.06 -19.08 -5.62
CA ARG A 141 -0.47 -18.75 -4.24
C ARG A 141 0.54 -19.14 -3.19
N MET A 142 1.40 -20.10 -3.48
CA MET A 142 2.38 -20.60 -2.52
C MET A 142 3.45 -19.56 -2.22
N THR A 143 3.81 -19.50 -0.94
CA THR A 143 5.09 -18.90 -0.56
C THR A 143 6.25 -19.80 -0.98
N SER A 144 7.46 -19.26 -1.04
CA SER A 144 8.67 -20.04 -1.37
C SER A 144 8.85 -21.24 -0.44
N SER A 145 8.59 -21.06 0.87
CA SER A 145 8.69 -22.15 1.86
C SER A 145 7.64 -23.23 1.63
N GLN A 146 6.40 -22.86 1.32
CA GLN A 146 5.34 -23.82 1.00
C GLN A 146 5.65 -24.59 -0.29
N ALA A 147 6.17 -23.91 -1.30
CA ALA A 147 6.57 -24.54 -2.57
C ALA A 147 7.69 -25.57 -2.34
N MET A 148 8.70 -25.24 -1.53
CA MET A 148 9.77 -26.17 -1.17
C MET A 148 9.24 -27.40 -0.41
N LEU A 149 8.34 -27.20 0.55
CA LEU A 149 7.72 -28.29 1.29
C LEU A 149 6.96 -29.26 0.36
N THR A 150 6.09 -28.73 -0.50
CA THR A 150 5.32 -29.58 -1.42
C THR A 150 6.19 -30.23 -2.49
N TRP A 151 7.26 -29.55 -2.93
CA TRP A 151 8.24 -30.15 -3.83
C TRP A 151 8.98 -31.31 -3.15
N GLY A 152 9.36 -31.16 -1.88
CA GLY A 152 9.93 -32.23 -1.07
C GLY A 152 8.98 -33.44 -0.96
N LEU A 153 7.71 -33.20 -0.64
CA LEU A 153 6.69 -34.25 -0.58
C LEU A 153 6.49 -34.96 -1.93
N ALA A 154 6.44 -34.20 -3.03
CA ALA A 154 6.35 -34.76 -4.38
C ALA A 154 7.58 -35.62 -4.71
N THR A 155 8.77 -35.12 -4.37
CA THR A 155 10.04 -35.83 -4.57
C THR A 155 10.02 -37.14 -3.81
N CYS A 156 9.71 -37.14 -2.51
CA CYS A 156 9.59 -38.35 -1.72
C CYS A 156 8.59 -39.35 -2.31
N GLY A 157 7.39 -38.87 -2.68
CA GLY A 157 6.35 -39.73 -3.29
C GLY A 157 6.81 -40.36 -4.61
N LEU A 158 7.41 -39.57 -5.50
CA LEU A 158 7.95 -40.05 -6.77
C LEU A 158 9.13 -40.99 -6.57
N THR A 159 10.03 -40.72 -5.62
CA THR A 159 11.14 -41.62 -5.28
C THR A 159 10.61 -42.98 -4.85
N VAL A 160 9.57 -43.04 -4.01
CA VAL A 160 8.94 -44.30 -3.60
C VAL A 160 8.37 -45.06 -4.81
N VAL A 161 7.74 -44.36 -5.75
CA VAL A 161 7.18 -45.01 -6.95
C VAL A 161 8.30 -45.49 -7.89
N PHE A 162 9.24 -44.62 -8.26
CA PHE A 162 10.24 -44.92 -9.29
C PHE A 162 11.39 -45.80 -8.81
N LEU A 163 11.82 -45.67 -7.55
CA LEU A 163 12.93 -46.45 -7.00
C LEU A 163 12.45 -47.58 -6.07
N GLY A 164 11.25 -47.45 -5.50
CA GLY A 164 10.67 -48.44 -4.60
C GLY A 164 9.72 -49.44 -5.26
N SER A 165 9.44 -49.31 -6.57
CA SER A 165 8.59 -50.24 -7.30
C SER A 165 9.12 -50.53 -8.70
N GLU A 166 8.89 -51.74 -9.21
CA GLU A 166 9.18 -52.12 -10.61
C GLU A 166 7.96 -51.93 -11.52
N LEU A 167 7.08 -50.98 -11.18
CA LEU A 167 5.84 -50.77 -11.93
C LEU A 167 6.12 -50.23 -13.34
N PRO A 168 5.59 -50.87 -14.40
CA PRO A 168 5.74 -50.35 -15.76
C PRO A 168 4.82 -49.14 -15.94
N ILE A 169 5.37 -47.94 -15.79
CA ILE A 169 4.66 -46.67 -16.03
C ILE A 169 4.41 -46.53 -17.53
N GLY A 170 3.19 -46.86 -17.95
CA GLY A 170 2.81 -46.96 -19.34
C GLY A 170 2.33 -45.64 -19.95
N LEU A 171 2.57 -45.53 -21.25
CA LEU A 171 1.94 -44.57 -22.17
C LEU A 171 1.22 -45.38 -23.25
N PRO A 172 -0.12 -45.56 -23.17
CA PRO A 172 -0.84 -46.38 -24.14
C PRO A 172 -0.78 -45.74 -25.54
N VAL A 173 -0.19 -46.46 -26.48
CA VAL A 173 -0.03 -46.04 -27.88
C VAL A 173 -0.24 -47.20 -28.87
N ALA A 174 -0.84 -48.30 -28.41
CA ALA A 174 -1.03 -49.49 -29.25
C ALA A 174 -2.07 -49.22 -30.36
N THR A 175 -3.20 -48.60 -30.02
CA THR A 175 -4.27 -48.28 -30.97
C THR A 175 -4.25 -46.80 -31.37
N ARG A 176 -4.93 -46.47 -32.47
CA ARG A 176 -5.12 -45.05 -32.87
C ARG A 176 -5.86 -44.27 -31.78
N LEU A 177 -6.86 -44.88 -31.14
CA LEU A 177 -7.63 -44.25 -30.08
C LEU A 177 -6.76 -43.97 -28.84
N GLN A 178 -5.91 -44.92 -28.42
CA GLN A 178 -4.93 -44.71 -27.35
C GLN A 178 -3.93 -43.58 -27.68
N ARG A 179 -3.43 -43.52 -28.92
CA ARG A 179 -2.55 -42.42 -29.36
C ARG A 179 -3.26 -41.07 -29.32
N THR A 180 -4.52 -41.01 -29.75
CA THR A 180 -5.35 -39.79 -29.68
C THR A 180 -5.60 -39.38 -28.23
N ALA A 181 -5.91 -40.31 -27.34
CA ALA A 181 -6.10 -40.04 -25.91
C ALA A 181 -4.79 -39.55 -25.24
N SER A 182 -3.65 -40.18 -25.55
CA SER A 182 -2.32 -39.75 -25.09
C SER A 182 -1.99 -38.34 -25.58
N MET A 183 -2.19 -38.06 -26.86
CA MET A 183 -2.00 -36.72 -27.43
C MET A 183 -2.90 -35.69 -26.72
N LEU A 184 -4.18 -36.01 -26.54
CA LEU A 184 -5.14 -35.12 -25.88
C LEU A 184 -4.74 -34.83 -24.43
N CYS A 185 -4.25 -35.83 -23.69
CA CYS A 185 -3.71 -35.65 -22.33
C CYS A 185 -2.64 -34.55 -22.30
N PHE A 186 -1.61 -34.66 -23.15
CA PHE A 186 -0.53 -33.68 -23.18
C PHE A 186 -0.98 -32.30 -23.67
N VAL A 187 -1.81 -32.25 -24.72
CA VAL A 187 -2.34 -30.98 -25.27
C VAL A 187 -3.15 -30.24 -24.20
N LEU A 188 -3.99 -30.95 -23.45
CA LEU A 188 -4.78 -30.34 -22.37
C LEU A 188 -3.88 -29.87 -21.22
N VAL A 189 -2.93 -30.68 -20.76
CA VAL A 189 -2.01 -30.30 -19.68
C VAL A 189 -1.17 -29.08 -20.06
N ILE A 190 -0.59 -29.08 -21.26
CA ILE A 190 0.19 -27.93 -21.77
C ILE A 190 -0.71 -26.70 -21.88
N GLY A 191 -1.91 -26.84 -22.46
CA GLY A 191 -2.87 -25.76 -22.62
C GLY A 191 -3.30 -25.15 -21.28
N GLN A 192 -3.55 -25.97 -20.26
CA GLN A 192 -3.92 -25.52 -18.92
C GLN A 192 -2.75 -24.83 -18.21
N CYS A 193 -1.53 -25.38 -18.29
CA CYS A 193 -0.32 -24.72 -17.76
C CYS A 193 -0.09 -23.35 -18.42
N ALA A 194 -0.20 -23.27 -19.75
CA ALA A 194 -0.03 -22.03 -20.50
C ALA A 194 -1.09 -20.99 -20.15
N PHE A 195 -2.36 -21.40 -20.10
CA PHE A 195 -3.48 -20.54 -19.69
C PHE A 195 -3.23 -19.95 -18.29
N LEU A 196 -2.79 -20.78 -17.34
CA LEU A 196 -2.53 -20.35 -15.98
C LEU A 196 -1.34 -19.38 -15.88
N GLY A 197 -0.28 -19.63 -16.65
CA GLY A 197 0.86 -18.73 -16.76
C GLY A 197 0.49 -17.35 -17.32
N LEU A 198 -0.31 -17.32 -18.39
CA LEU A 198 -0.84 -16.09 -18.99
C LEU A 198 -1.77 -15.34 -18.03
N PHE A 199 -2.67 -16.06 -17.36
CA PHE A 199 -3.53 -15.50 -16.33
C PHE A 199 -2.71 -14.85 -15.20
N GLY A 200 -1.68 -15.54 -14.70
CA GLY A 200 -0.75 -15.01 -13.70
C GLY A 200 0.00 -13.76 -14.18
N ALA A 201 0.43 -13.73 -15.45
CA ALA A 201 1.07 -12.55 -16.03
C ALA A 201 0.12 -11.34 -16.14
N THR A 202 -1.13 -11.57 -16.57
CA THR A 202 -2.16 -10.52 -16.63
C THR A 202 -2.48 -9.97 -15.24
N LEU A 203 -2.61 -10.84 -14.24
CA LEU A 203 -2.83 -10.40 -12.85
C LEU A 203 -1.68 -9.53 -12.34
N ARG A 204 -0.42 -9.93 -12.56
CA ARG A 204 0.75 -9.12 -12.19
C ARG A 204 0.73 -7.75 -12.84
N LYS A 205 0.37 -7.67 -14.13
CA LYS A 205 0.27 -6.40 -14.86
C LYS A 205 -0.81 -5.50 -14.26
N ILE A 206 -2.00 -6.05 -13.98
CA ILE A 206 -3.11 -5.29 -13.38
C ILE A 206 -2.70 -4.75 -12.01
N LEU A 207 -2.12 -5.58 -11.15
CA LEU A 207 -1.67 -5.17 -9.81
C LEU A 207 -0.61 -4.07 -9.88
N TYR A 208 0.33 -4.18 -10.81
CA TYR A 208 1.37 -3.18 -11.01
C TYR A 208 0.79 -1.82 -11.45
N THR A 209 -0.12 -1.80 -12.43
CA THR A 209 -0.78 -0.57 -12.88
C THR A 209 -1.59 0.08 -11.76
N ARG A 210 -2.37 -0.71 -11.00
CA ARG A 210 -3.14 -0.20 -9.85
C ARG A 210 -2.23 0.38 -8.77
N SER A 211 -1.08 -0.21 -8.52
CA SER A 211 -0.10 0.32 -7.56
C SER A 211 0.43 1.69 -8.00
N ILE A 212 0.65 1.90 -9.30
CA ILE A 212 1.11 3.19 -9.82
C ILE A 212 0.01 4.25 -9.70
N GLU A 213 -1.22 3.93 -10.11
CA GLU A 213 -2.38 4.82 -10.01
C GLU A 213 -2.61 5.28 -8.56
N LEU A 214 -2.56 4.33 -7.61
CA LEU A 214 -2.72 4.62 -6.20
C LEU A 214 -1.64 5.59 -5.69
N LYS A 215 -0.38 5.34 -6.06
CA LYS A 215 0.74 6.21 -5.68
C LYS A 215 0.61 7.62 -6.26
N ALA A 216 0.13 7.74 -7.50
CA ALA A 216 -0.11 9.03 -8.13
C ALA A 216 -1.26 9.80 -7.44
N ALA A 217 -2.35 9.11 -7.09
CA ALA A 217 -3.46 9.70 -6.35
C ALA A 217 -3.03 10.19 -4.95
N TYR A 218 -2.27 9.38 -4.21
CA TYR A 218 -1.71 9.79 -2.91
C TYR A 218 -0.86 11.05 -3.02
N ARG A 219 0.07 11.07 -3.99
CA ARG A 219 0.88 12.26 -4.24
C ARG A 219 0.03 13.48 -4.55
N ARG A 220 -1.07 13.31 -5.29
CA ARG A 220 -1.98 14.41 -5.59
C ARG A 220 -2.71 14.94 -4.36
N ILE A 221 -3.09 14.07 -3.44
CA ILE A 221 -3.71 14.46 -2.16
C ILE A 221 -2.70 15.22 -1.30
N GLU A 222 -1.48 14.71 -1.18
CA GLU A 222 -0.37 15.40 -0.51
C GLU A 222 -0.08 16.77 -1.18
N GLU A 223 -0.23 16.84 -2.50
CA GLU A 223 -0.16 18.10 -3.25
C GLU A 223 -1.32 19.07 -3.00
N LEU A 224 -2.44 18.60 -2.47
CA LEU A 224 -3.60 19.43 -2.16
C LEU A 224 -3.69 19.75 -0.66
N ALA A 225 -2.97 19.02 0.19
CA ALA A 225 -2.84 19.38 1.60
C ALA A 225 -2.22 20.78 1.71
N GLU A 226 -2.92 21.69 2.40
CA GLU A 226 -2.43 23.04 2.68
C GLU A 226 -1.76 23.16 4.04
N LEU A 227 -1.96 22.17 4.91
CA LEU A 227 -1.48 22.16 6.28
C LEU A 227 -0.30 21.18 6.44
N ASP A 228 0.55 21.47 7.43
CA ASP A 228 1.59 20.59 7.95
C ASP A 228 0.96 19.61 8.96
N GLU A 229 1.16 18.31 8.74
CA GLU A 229 0.50 17.26 9.52
C GLU A 229 0.87 17.26 11.01
N LEU A 230 2.10 17.69 11.35
CA LEU A 230 2.59 17.67 12.74
C LEU A 230 2.05 18.86 13.54
N THR A 231 2.06 20.04 12.94
CA THR A 231 1.81 21.31 13.65
C THR A 231 0.43 21.89 13.39
N GLY A 232 -0.27 21.45 12.35
CA GLY A 232 -1.53 22.05 11.89
C GLY A 232 -1.38 23.44 11.28
N SER A 233 -0.15 23.96 11.17
CA SER A 233 0.14 25.22 10.49
C SER A 233 0.09 25.07 8.98
N TYR A 234 0.08 26.17 8.21
CA TYR A 234 0.23 26.04 6.77
C TYR A 234 1.56 25.37 6.42
N ASN A 235 1.57 24.45 5.47
CA ASN A 235 2.83 23.90 4.99
C ASN A 235 3.60 24.92 4.14
N ARG A 236 4.88 24.63 3.86
CA ARG A 236 5.76 25.48 3.08
C ARG A 236 5.13 25.95 1.77
N ARG A 237 4.44 25.07 1.03
CA ARG A 237 3.82 25.46 -0.24
C ARG A 237 2.70 26.47 -0.03
N CYS A 238 1.81 26.22 0.92
CA CYS A 238 0.68 27.12 1.17
C CYS A 238 1.15 28.47 1.69
N ILE A 239 2.07 28.50 2.66
CA ILE A 239 2.55 29.76 3.24
C ILE A 239 3.29 30.63 2.22
N MET A 240 4.02 30.02 1.28
CA MET A 240 4.65 30.73 0.16
C MET A 240 3.64 31.32 -0.82
N ARG A 241 2.60 30.56 -1.17
CA ARG A 241 1.50 31.06 -2.01
C ARG A 241 0.77 32.25 -1.34
N LEU A 242 0.59 32.19 -0.03
CA LEU A 242 0.02 33.30 0.75
C LEU A 242 0.95 34.51 0.78
N LEU A 243 2.27 34.30 0.79
CA LEU A 243 3.26 35.38 0.73
C LEU A 243 3.17 36.16 -0.57
N ASP A 244 3.15 35.48 -1.71
CA ASP A 244 2.99 36.12 -3.02
C ASP A 244 1.70 36.96 -3.07
N ALA A 245 0.59 36.38 -2.61
CA ALA A 245 -0.70 37.07 -2.57
C ALA A 245 -0.69 38.29 -1.63
N ALA A 246 -0.02 38.19 -0.49
CA ALA A 246 0.11 39.29 0.47
C ALA A 246 0.94 40.45 -0.10
N ILE A 247 2.04 40.16 -0.81
CA ILE A 247 2.87 41.15 -1.49
C ILE A 247 2.04 41.92 -2.53
N GLU A 248 1.32 41.20 -3.41
CA GLU A 248 0.47 41.82 -4.43
C GLU A 248 -0.66 42.66 -3.82
N LYS A 249 -1.27 42.19 -2.72
CA LYS A 249 -2.32 42.91 -2.02
C LYS A 249 -1.80 44.20 -1.39
N SER A 250 -0.68 44.11 -0.67
CA SER A 250 -0.01 45.23 -0.02
C SER A 250 0.40 46.31 -1.02
N ARG A 251 0.98 45.92 -2.17
CA ARG A 251 1.32 46.85 -3.26
C ARG A 251 0.10 47.59 -3.81
N ARG A 252 -1.01 46.87 -4.07
CA ARG A 252 -2.24 47.48 -4.62
C ARG A 252 -2.93 48.41 -3.63
N ALA A 253 -2.93 48.07 -2.34
CA ALA A 253 -3.59 48.84 -1.31
C ALA A 253 -2.69 49.93 -0.69
N SER A 254 -1.40 49.95 -1.05
CA SER A 254 -0.37 50.79 -0.41
C SER A 254 -0.36 50.66 1.12
N THR A 255 -0.59 49.45 1.63
CA THR A 255 -0.56 49.15 3.07
C THR A 255 0.73 48.43 3.45
N PRO A 256 1.27 48.63 4.66
CA PRO A 256 2.50 47.97 5.08
C PRO A 256 2.30 46.47 5.24
N CYS A 257 3.29 45.66 4.87
CA CYS A 257 3.31 44.22 5.10
C CYS A 257 4.66 43.85 5.71
N ALA A 258 4.64 43.02 6.75
CA ALA A 258 5.85 42.48 7.36
C ALA A 258 5.85 40.95 7.33
N ILE A 259 7.03 40.36 7.34
CA ILE A 259 7.22 38.92 7.58
C ILE A 259 8.24 38.70 8.69
N ALA A 260 8.11 37.58 9.38
CA ALA A 260 9.10 37.09 10.31
C ALA A 260 9.45 35.63 9.99
N LEU A 261 10.74 35.36 9.80
CA LEU A 261 11.26 33.99 9.74
C LEU A 261 11.74 33.63 11.15
N ILE A 262 11.12 32.61 11.73
CA ILE A 262 11.28 32.19 13.12
C ILE A 262 11.93 30.81 13.15
N ASP A 263 12.86 30.60 14.06
CA ASP A 263 13.55 29.33 14.25
C ASP A 263 13.64 28.99 15.73
N LEU A 264 13.42 27.71 16.06
CA LEU A 264 13.57 27.21 17.42
C LEU A 264 15.05 27.01 17.76
N ASP A 265 15.52 27.75 18.75
CA ASP A 265 16.91 27.73 19.15
C ASP A 265 17.31 26.35 19.67
N TRP A 266 18.44 25.84 19.16
CA TRP A 266 19.03 24.57 19.61
C TRP A 266 18.11 23.35 19.45
N PHE A 267 17.14 23.37 18.55
CA PHE A 267 16.18 22.28 18.38
C PHE A 267 16.85 20.92 18.12
N LYS A 268 17.92 20.88 17.32
CA LYS A 268 18.74 19.66 17.17
C LYS A 268 19.22 19.08 18.51
N ARG A 269 19.66 19.92 19.46
CA ARG A 269 20.10 19.45 20.79
C ARG A 269 18.94 18.89 21.60
N ILE A 270 17.72 19.39 21.42
CA ILE A 270 16.51 18.84 22.04
C ILE A 270 16.26 17.44 21.49
N ASN A 271 16.30 17.25 20.17
CA ASN A 271 16.17 15.94 19.55
C ASN A 271 17.25 14.97 20.01
N ASP A 272 18.51 15.42 20.06
CA ASP A 272 19.64 14.58 20.47
C ASP A 272 19.55 14.17 21.96
N ALA A 273 19.01 15.03 22.83
CA ALA A 273 18.91 14.78 24.27
C ALA A 273 17.65 14.01 24.69
N TYR A 274 16.52 14.22 24.01
CA TYR A 274 15.21 13.72 24.44
C TYR A 274 14.51 12.85 23.38
N GLY A 275 15.10 12.70 22.20
CA GLY A 275 14.56 11.94 21.08
C GLY A 275 13.57 12.74 20.22
N HIS A 276 13.41 12.28 18.97
CA HIS A 276 12.49 12.88 17.99
C HIS A 276 11.05 13.05 18.48
N PRO A 277 10.42 12.09 19.20
CA PRO A 277 9.05 12.26 19.67
C PRO A 277 8.85 13.49 20.57
N ILE A 278 9.84 13.82 21.41
CA ILE A 278 9.77 15.01 22.27
C ILE A 278 9.99 16.28 21.44
N GLY A 279 10.88 16.25 20.46
CA GLY A 279 11.03 17.36 19.52
C GLY A 279 9.74 17.66 18.75
N ASP A 280 9.00 16.61 18.35
CA ASP A 280 7.72 16.75 17.67
C ASP A 280 6.66 17.42 18.56
N GLU A 281 6.59 17.06 19.85
CA GLU A 281 5.72 17.74 20.82
C GLU A 281 6.13 19.20 21.05
N VAL A 282 7.43 19.50 21.04
CA VAL A 282 7.92 20.88 21.13
C VAL A 282 7.45 21.71 19.94
N LEU A 283 7.56 21.17 18.71
CA LEU A 283 7.09 21.86 17.50
C LEU A 283 5.57 22.07 17.53
N ARG A 284 4.80 21.06 17.96
CA ARG A 284 3.34 21.17 18.08
C ARG A 284 2.94 22.24 19.10
N THR A 285 3.56 22.22 20.28
CA THR A 285 3.29 23.17 21.37
C THR A 285 3.65 24.59 20.95
N PHE A 286 4.79 24.76 20.29
CA PHE A 286 5.19 26.04 19.71
C PHE A 286 4.14 26.55 18.72
N ALA A 287 3.74 25.74 17.74
CA ALA A 287 2.77 26.14 16.73
C ALA A 287 1.42 26.53 17.33
N ILE A 288 0.89 25.74 18.27
CA ILE A 288 -0.36 26.05 18.99
C ILE A 288 -0.23 27.37 19.74
N THR A 289 0.91 27.60 20.40
CA THR A 289 1.18 28.83 21.15
C THR A 289 1.18 30.05 20.25
N ILE A 290 1.82 29.96 19.07
CA ILE A 290 1.81 31.05 18.10
C ILE A 290 0.39 31.29 17.57
N PHE A 291 -0.33 30.24 17.17
CA PHE A 291 -1.71 30.36 16.67
C PHE A 291 -2.64 31.05 17.67
N ALA A 292 -2.53 30.74 18.96
CA ALA A 292 -3.33 31.35 20.01
C ALA A 292 -3.00 32.85 20.24
N ASN A 293 -1.88 33.34 19.72
CA ASN A 293 -1.35 34.67 19.99
C ASN A 293 -1.22 35.58 18.76
N ILE A 294 -1.58 35.11 17.57
CA ILE A 294 -1.63 35.92 16.33
C ILE A 294 -3.07 36.28 15.97
N ARG A 295 -3.23 37.25 15.07
CA ARG A 295 -4.57 37.69 14.62
C ARG A 295 -5.10 36.73 13.55
N PRO A 296 -6.43 36.66 13.34
CA PRO A 296 -7.02 35.88 12.25
C PRO A 296 -6.56 36.30 10.84
N THR A 297 -6.08 37.54 10.69
CA THR A 297 -5.54 38.08 9.44
C THR A 297 -4.10 37.67 9.16
N ASP A 298 -3.39 37.21 10.19
CA ASP A 298 -2.00 36.79 10.10
C ASP A 298 -1.95 35.36 9.56
N SER A 299 -0.92 35.02 8.80
CA SER A 299 -0.75 33.66 8.28
C SER A 299 0.52 33.05 8.85
N PHE A 300 0.41 31.85 9.39
CA PHE A 300 1.52 31.14 10.02
C PHE A 300 1.70 29.77 9.39
N GLY A 301 2.93 29.45 9.01
CA GLY A 301 3.22 28.19 8.35
C GLY A 301 4.64 27.68 8.61
N ARG A 302 4.78 26.36 8.61
CA ARG A 302 6.07 25.67 8.73
C ARG A 302 6.82 25.76 7.40
N TYR A 303 7.92 26.50 7.40
CA TYR A 303 8.75 26.74 6.23
C TYR A 303 9.83 25.67 6.05
N GLY A 304 10.37 25.17 7.17
CA GLY A 304 11.42 24.15 7.22
C GLY A 304 11.21 23.17 8.37
N GLY A 305 12.25 22.40 8.71
CA GLY A 305 12.16 21.42 9.80
C GLY A 305 11.79 22.05 11.15
N GLU A 306 12.56 23.07 11.56
CA GLU A 306 12.35 23.84 12.80
C GLU A 306 12.07 25.32 12.53
N GLU A 307 11.83 25.67 11.27
CA GLU A 307 11.67 27.05 10.78
C GLU A 307 10.21 27.32 10.41
N PHE A 308 9.71 28.48 10.83
CA PHE A 308 8.35 28.92 10.59
C PHE A 308 8.33 30.33 10.00
N LEU A 309 7.41 30.54 9.07
CA LEU A 309 7.18 31.83 8.45
C LEU A 309 5.86 32.41 8.99
N LEU A 310 5.94 33.63 9.49
CA LEU A 310 4.80 34.41 9.94
C LEU A 310 4.62 35.62 9.02
N LEU A 311 3.44 35.73 8.40
CA LEU A 311 3.06 36.85 7.53
C LEU A 311 2.12 37.77 8.30
N LEU A 312 2.42 39.06 8.22
CA LEU A 312 1.73 40.13 8.95
C LEU A 312 1.25 41.18 7.95
N PRO A 313 0.10 40.96 7.29
CA PRO A 313 -0.53 41.98 6.47
C PRO A 313 -0.89 43.21 7.30
N ASP A 314 -0.93 44.37 6.66
CA ASP A 314 -1.34 45.65 7.26
C ASP A 314 -0.58 46.00 8.56
N THR A 315 0.69 45.59 8.64
CA THR A 315 1.53 45.71 9.85
C THR A 315 2.85 46.41 9.53
N SER A 316 3.15 47.49 10.25
CA SER A 316 4.43 48.22 10.15
C SER A 316 5.58 47.47 10.85
N GLY A 317 6.82 47.83 10.53
CA GLY A 317 8.01 47.18 11.09
C GLY A 317 8.08 47.23 12.61
N ASP A 318 7.81 48.40 13.20
CA ASP A 318 7.81 48.54 14.66
C ASP A 318 6.70 47.72 15.34
N ALA A 319 5.53 47.63 14.70
CA ALA A 319 4.42 46.83 15.20
C ALA A 319 4.73 45.33 15.12
N ALA A 320 5.32 44.89 14.01
CA ALA A 320 5.79 43.52 13.84
C ALA A 320 6.86 43.16 14.88
N LEU A 321 7.87 44.03 15.08
CA LEU A 321 8.93 43.81 16.06
C LEU A 321 8.39 43.67 17.48
N ARG A 322 7.49 44.57 17.91
CA ARG A 322 6.84 44.46 19.24
C ARG A 322 6.04 43.18 19.39
N MET A 323 5.34 42.75 18.33
CA MET A 323 4.58 41.52 18.35
C MET A 323 5.48 40.29 18.48
N LEU A 324 6.55 40.23 17.71
CA LEU A 324 7.53 39.13 17.75
C LEU A 324 8.24 39.07 19.10
N GLU A 325 8.59 40.22 19.70
CA GLU A 325 9.21 40.26 21.03
C GLU A 325 8.25 39.71 22.11
N ARG A 326 6.94 40.02 22.01
CA ARG A 326 5.92 39.42 22.87
C ARG A 326 5.84 37.91 22.67
N LEU A 327 5.82 37.42 21.43
CA LEU A 327 5.78 35.98 21.13
C LEU A 327 7.02 35.26 21.66
N ARG A 328 8.21 35.87 21.51
CA ARG A 328 9.47 35.37 22.07
C ARG A 328 9.39 35.21 23.59
N GLY A 329 8.89 36.22 24.29
CA GLY A 329 8.67 36.17 25.74
C GLY A 329 7.73 35.04 26.13
N ILE A 330 6.57 34.93 25.48
CA ILE A 330 5.60 33.86 25.74
C ILE A 330 6.24 32.49 25.59
N VAL A 331 6.97 32.25 24.49
CA VAL A 331 7.60 30.94 24.23
C VAL A 331 8.71 30.63 25.25
N ALA A 332 9.50 31.63 25.64
CA ALA A 332 10.54 31.48 26.65
C ALA A 332 9.99 31.21 28.06
N ASP A 333 8.81 31.76 28.37
CA ASP A 333 8.15 31.63 29.67
C ASP A 333 7.20 30.42 29.78
N LEU A 334 6.99 29.68 28.68
CA LEU A 334 6.22 28.43 28.71
C LEU A 334 6.86 27.41 29.65
N ASP A 335 6.03 26.66 30.37
CA ASP A 335 6.47 25.54 31.21
C ASP A 335 6.81 24.31 30.36
N TRP A 336 8.00 24.33 29.75
CA TRP A 336 8.58 23.19 29.07
C TRP A 336 8.96 22.05 30.04
N GLY A 337 8.91 22.30 31.35
CA GLY A 337 9.11 21.33 32.43
C GLY A 337 8.15 20.14 32.36
N ALA A 338 6.97 20.34 31.78
CA ALA A 338 5.98 19.29 31.53
C ALA A 338 6.49 18.17 30.60
N PHE A 339 7.44 18.48 29.69
CA PHE A 339 8.08 17.48 28.83
C PHE A 339 9.36 16.93 29.47
N SER A 340 10.15 17.79 30.10
CA SER A 340 11.33 17.39 30.87
C SER A 340 11.74 18.51 31.86
N PRO A 341 12.07 18.22 33.13
CA PRO A 341 12.27 19.21 34.19
C PRO A 341 13.33 20.30 33.92
N SER A 342 14.26 20.06 33.00
CA SER A 342 15.34 20.99 32.64
C SER A 342 15.21 21.56 31.22
N MET A 343 14.11 21.28 30.53
CA MET A 343 13.89 21.74 29.16
C MET A 343 13.64 23.25 29.15
N ARG A 344 14.29 23.93 28.21
CA ARG A 344 14.03 25.34 27.87
C ARG A 344 14.07 25.46 26.37
N VAL A 345 13.04 26.09 25.81
CA VAL A 345 12.94 26.37 24.38
C VAL A 345 12.84 27.87 24.22
N THR A 346 13.69 28.43 23.36
CA THR A 346 13.65 29.83 22.96
C THR A 346 13.57 29.91 21.45
N ILE A 347 13.23 31.09 20.93
CA ILE A 347 13.17 31.33 19.50
C ILE A 347 14.05 32.53 19.13
N SER A 348 14.65 32.44 17.95
CA SER A 348 15.23 33.58 17.27
C SER A 348 14.38 33.90 16.04
N ALA A 349 14.22 35.19 15.72
CA ALA A 349 13.51 35.58 14.51
C ALA A 349 14.16 36.77 13.79
N GLY A 350 14.07 36.75 12.46
CA GLY A 350 14.36 37.89 11.61
C GLY A 350 13.06 38.52 11.10
N VAL A 351 12.82 39.79 11.43
CA VAL A 351 11.62 40.52 11.00
C VAL A 351 11.97 41.61 9.99
N VAL A 352 11.22 41.67 8.89
CA VAL A 352 11.46 42.63 7.81
C VAL A 352 10.14 43.15 7.25
N THR A 353 10.17 44.38 6.75
CA THR A 353 9.03 45.02 6.07
C THR A 353 9.21 45.02 4.56
N LEU A 354 8.09 44.90 3.86
CA LEU A 354 8.04 44.87 2.40
C LEU A 354 8.54 46.20 1.82
N ARG A 355 9.46 46.12 0.85
CA ARG A 355 9.92 47.26 0.05
C ARG A 355 9.33 47.17 -1.36
N ASP A 356 9.25 48.29 -2.06
CA ASP A 356 8.58 48.37 -3.38
C ASP A 356 9.10 47.36 -4.41
N ASN A 357 10.41 47.08 -4.38
CA ASN A 357 11.08 46.17 -5.33
C ASN A 357 11.20 44.72 -4.84
N ASP A 358 10.60 44.36 -3.70
CA ASP A 358 10.74 43.00 -3.17
C ASP A 358 9.95 41.96 -3.97
N THR A 359 10.59 40.84 -4.31
CA THR A 359 9.89 39.60 -4.65
C THR A 359 9.75 38.75 -3.38
N ALA A 360 8.96 37.68 -3.43
CA ALA A 360 8.89 36.71 -2.31
C ALA A 360 10.30 36.25 -1.89
N ASP A 361 11.16 35.94 -2.86
CA ASP A 361 12.52 35.48 -2.64
C ASP A 361 13.42 36.54 -1.97
N THR A 362 13.40 37.79 -2.45
CA THR A 362 14.23 38.85 -1.84
C THR A 362 13.70 39.24 -0.46
N PHE A 363 12.38 39.20 -0.27
CA PHE A 363 11.75 39.49 1.01
C PHE A 363 12.15 38.44 2.06
N LEU A 364 12.10 37.16 1.69
CA LEU A 364 12.57 36.06 2.53
C LEU A 364 14.07 36.11 2.77
N ALA A 365 14.89 36.38 1.76
CA ALA A 365 16.33 36.47 1.93
C ALA A 365 16.73 37.55 2.94
N ARG A 366 16.00 38.66 2.99
CA ARG A 366 16.20 39.69 4.03
C ARG A 366 15.79 39.20 5.42
N ALA A 367 14.67 38.48 5.53
CA ALA A 367 14.23 37.88 6.79
C ALA A 367 15.25 36.85 7.31
N ASP A 368 15.78 36.01 6.43
CA ASP A 368 16.82 35.02 6.72
C ASP A 368 18.13 35.69 7.18
N SER A 369 18.57 36.74 6.48
CA SER A 369 19.73 37.52 6.91
C SER A 369 19.53 38.14 8.30
N ALA A 370 18.35 38.65 8.60
CA ALA A 370 18.03 39.15 9.94
C ALA A 370 18.01 38.02 10.99
N LEU A 371 17.43 36.87 10.67
CA LEU A 371 17.43 35.70 11.55
C LEU A 371 18.85 35.22 11.87
N TYR A 372 19.72 35.21 10.86
CA TYR A 372 21.14 34.91 11.04
C TYR A 372 21.80 35.89 12.03
N SER A 373 21.54 37.19 11.90
CA SER A 373 22.01 38.20 12.85
C SER A 373 21.46 37.98 14.27
N ALA A 374 20.19 37.57 14.42
CA ALA A 374 19.61 37.24 15.71
C ALA A 374 20.31 36.04 16.37
N LYS A 375 20.56 34.97 15.61
CA LYS A 375 21.31 33.81 16.10
C LYS A 375 22.75 34.16 16.49
N ALA A 376 23.39 35.07 15.75
CA ALA A 376 24.75 35.54 16.04
C ALA A 376 24.85 36.40 17.31
N GLN A 377 23.76 37.08 17.72
CA GLN A 377 23.69 37.88 18.95
C GLN A 377 23.48 37.06 20.23
N GLY A 378 23.59 35.74 20.16
CA GLY A 378 23.44 34.86 21.30
C GLY A 378 22.10 34.14 21.38
N ARG A 379 21.29 34.18 20.30
CA ARG A 379 19.95 33.56 20.19
C ARG A 379 18.94 34.16 21.17
N ASN A 380 17.71 33.64 21.20
CA ASN A 380 16.61 34.20 21.97
C ASN A 380 16.45 35.71 21.72
N TYR A 381 16.47 36.09 20.45
CA TYR A 381 16.56 37.48 20.01
C TYR A 381 15.76 37.72 18.74
N ILE A 382 15.20 38.93 18.59
CA ILE A 382 14.51 39.37 17.38
C ILE A 382 15.35 40.46 16.71
N ALA A 383 15.81 40.21 15.49
CA ALA A 383 16.55 41.19 14.69
C ALA A 383 15.67 41.78 13.58
N ALA A 384 15.82 43.08 13.32
CA ALA A 384 15.11 43.80 12.26
C ALA A 384 16.08 44.36 11.21
N ASN A 385 15.64 44.44 9.94
CA ASN A 385 16.43 44.97 8.81
C ASN A 385 15.62 45.77 7.77
#